data_AF-A0A8J4TIH3-F1
#
_entry.id   AF-A0A8J4TIH3-F1
#
_cell.length_a   1.000
_cell.length_b   1.000
_cell.length_c   1.000
_cell.angle_alpha   90.00
_cell.angle_beta   90.00
_cell.angle_gamma   90.00
#
_symmetry.space_group_name_H-M   'P 1'
#
loop_
_entity.id
_entity.type
_entity.pdbx_description
1 polymer ?
#
loop_
_entity_poly.entity_id
_entity_poly.type
_entity_poly.pdbx_seq_one_letter_code
_entity_poly.pdbx_strand_id
1 'polypeptide(L)'
;KSKPELTSDVKGETLTGNSVTLTCTLKLQSAGWRFYWIKPTQSTETETITHFYTIRSVRVADGGQYRCRAGRGNPVYYTHYSDALWVNVT
;
A
#
# COMPACT_ATOMS: atom_id res chain seq x y z
N LYS A 1 13.64 12.64 2.21
CA LYS A 1 12.71 11.94 3.14
C LYS A 1 12.97 10.44 3.08
N SER A 2 12.56 9.63 4.06
CA SER A 2 12.67 8.16 3.94
C SER A 2 11.79 7.66 2.79
N LYS A 3 12.14 6.52 2.19
CA LYS A 3 11.34 5.82 1.17
C LYS A 3 10.89 4.46 1.74
N PRO A 4 9.58 4.21 1.91
CA PRO A 4 9.09 2.91 2.31
C PRO A 4 9.29 1.86 1.22
N GLU A 5 9.34 0.60 1.64
CA GLU A 5 9.35 -0.56 0.76
C GLU A 5 7.94 -1.16 0.69
N LEU A 6 7.40 -1.34 -0.51
CA LEU A 6 6.07 -1.90 -0.72
C LEU A 6 6.19 -3.33 -1.24
N THR A 7 5.57 -4.27 -0.53
CA THR A 7 5.54 -5.70 -0.88
C THR A 7 4.12 -6.25 -0.84
N SER A 8 3.92 -7.43 -1.42
CA SER A 8 2.68 -8.20 -1.35
C SER A 8 2.97 -9.61 -0.82
N ASP A 9 2.01 -10.19 -0.11
CA ASP A 9 2.01 -11.58 0.34
C ASP A 9 1.89 -12.59 -0.81
N VAL A 10 1.27 -12.21 -1.93
CA VAL A 10 1.20 -13.02 -3.15
C VAL A 10 2.34 -12.68 -4.10
N LYS A 11 2.90 -13.71 -4.73
CA LYS A 11 3.87 -13.60 -5.83
C LYS A 11 3.28 -14.24 -7.07
N GLY A 12 2.98 -13.46 -8.11
CA GLY A 12 2.43 -13.94 -9.37
C GLY A 12 1.00 -13.44 -9.65
N GLU A 13 0.28 -14.16 -10.49
CA GLU A 13 -1.12 -13.83 -10.82
C GLU A 13 -2.04 -14.18 -9.65
N THR A 14 -2.88 -13.21 -9.28
CA THR A 14 -3.93 -13.41 -8.29
C THR A 14 -5.22 -13.80 -9.00
N LEU A 15 -5.79 -14.95 -8.63
CA LEU A 15 -7.12 -15.31 -9.08
C LEU A 15 -8.19 -14.45 -8.39
N THR A 16 -9.17 -14.01 -9.16
CA THR A 16 -10.36 -13.32 -8.66
C THR A 16 -10.99 -14.07 -7.48
N GLY A 17 -11.34 -13.35 -6.41
CA GLY A 17 -11.96 -13.89 -5.20
C GLY A 17 -10.98 -14.16 -4.04
N ASN A 18 -9.67 -14.22 -4.30
CA ASN A 18 -8.67 -14.37 -3.24
C ASN A 18 -8.46 -13.08 -2.44
N SER A 19 -7.80 -13.21 -1.29
CA SER A 19 -7.31 -12.09 -0.50
C SER A 19 -5.85 -11.77 -0.83
N VAL A 20 -5.53 -10.48 -0.94
CA VAL A 20 -4.16 -9.97 -1.11
C VAL A 20 -3.86 -8.95 -0.04
N THR A 21 -2.71 -9.06 0.60
CA THR A 21 -2.21 -8.12 1.60
C THR A 21 -0.95 -7.42 1.09
N LEU A 22 -1.06 -6.10 0.98
CA LEU A 22 0.06 -5.21 0.71
C LEU A 22 0.69 -4.75 2.02
N THR A 23 2.02 -4.70 2.07
CA THR A 23 2.79 -4.31 3.25
C THR A 23 3.70 -3.14 2.91
N CYS A 24 3.60 -2.04 3.68
CA CYS A 24 4.41 -0.84 3.51
C CYS A 24 5.45 -0.71 4.63
N THR A 25 6.65 -1.20 4.39
CA THR A 25 7.70 -1.30 5.42
C THR A 25 8.53 -0.01 5.49
N LEU A 26 8.68 0.53 6.69
CA LEU A 26 9.64 1.58 6.99
C LEU A 26 10.84 1.00 7.76
N LYS A 27 12.06 1.31 7.33
CA LYS A 27 13.29 0.92 8.06
C LYS A 27 13.36 1.52 9.48
N LEU A 28 12.67 2.65 9.70
CA LEU A 28 12.56 3.33 10.99
C LEU A 28 11.16 3.06 11.57
N GLN A 29 10.95 1.90 12.18
CA GLN A 29 9.69 1.51 12.81
C GLN A 29 9.54 2.23 14.16
N SER A 30 9.17 3.50 14.12
CA SER A 30 8.74 4.26 15.31
C SER A 30 7.22 4.15 15.46
N ALA A 31 6.70 4.25 16.68
CA ALA A 31 5.26 4.40 16.89
C ALA A 31 4.72 5.72 16.30
N GLY A 32 3.43 5.76 15.96
CA GLY A 32 2.73 7.00 15.58
C GLY A 32 2.71 7.34 14.09
N TRP A 33 3.14 6.44 13.21
CA TRP A 33 2.95 6.60 11.77
C TRP A 33 1.53 6.23 11.34
N ARG A 34 0.99 6.98 10.38
CA ARG A 34 -0.16 6.59 9.55
C ARG A 34 0.33 6.31 8.13
N PHE A 35 -0.36 5.44 7.42
CA PHE A 35 -0.01 5.00 6.08
C PHE A 35 -1.04 5.48 5.07
N TYR A 36 -0.57 5.86 3.90
CA TYR A 36 -1.36 6.45 2.84
C TYR A 36 -1.12 5.66 1.57
N TRP A 37 -2.19 5.20 0.94
CA TRP A 37 -2.15 4.26 -0.18
C TRP A 37 -2.76 4.86 -1.43
N ILE A 38 -2.02 4.81 -2.53
CA ILE A 38 -2.53 5.06 -3.88
C ILE A 38 -2.89 3.71 -4.49
N LYS A 39 -4.09 3.62 -5.06
CA LYS A 39 -4.65 2.41 -5.66
C LYS A 39 -4.92 2.63 -7.15
N PRO A 40 -5.03 1.57 -7.97
CA PRO A 40 -5.09 1.67 -9.43
C PRO A 40 -6.19 2.60 -9.97
N THR A 41 -7.37 2.55 -9.37
CA THR A 41 -8.57 3.27 -9.83
C THR A 41 -8.93 4.48 -8.96
N GLN A 42 -8.11 4.84 -7.97
CA GLN A 42 -8.38 5.96 -7.09
C GLN A 42 -7.43 7.13 -7.33
N SER A 43 -8.00 8.33 -7.41
CA SER A 43 -7.26 9.59 -7.45
C SER A 43 -6.84 10.09 -6.06
N THR A 44 -7.44 9.54 -5.00
CA THR A 44 -7.20 9.94 -3.61
C THR A 44 -6.49 8.86 -2.82
N GLU A 45 -5.77 9.28 -1.78
CA GLU A 45 -5.11 8.35 -0.87
C GLU A 45 -6.11 7.77 0.12
N THR A 46 -6.00 6.46 0.35
CA THR A 46 -6.65 5.81 1.49
C THR A 46 -5.70 5.84 2.68
N GLU A 47 -6.16 6.35 3.83
CA GLU A 47 -5.37 6.36 5.08
C GLU A 47 -5.64 5.09 5.91
N THR A 48 -4.58 4.48 6.45
CA THR A 48 -4.66 3.38 7.41
C THR A 48 -3.75 3.63 8.61
N ILE A 49 -4.14 3.08 9.77
CA ILE A 49 -3.31 3.10 10.98
C ILE A 49 -2.18 2.07 10.87
N THR A 50 -2.48 0.91 10.28
CA THR A 50 -1.52 -0.16 10.08
C THR A 50 -0.76 0.02 8.78
N HIS A 51 0.42 -0.57 8.72
CA HIS A 51 1.25 -0.63 7.52
C HIS A 51 0.79 -1.70 6.52
N PHE A 52 -0.41 -2.25 6.72
CA PHE A 52 -1.00 -3.29 5.90
C PHE A 52 -2.24 -2.76 5.20
N TYR A 53 -2.44 -3.18 3.96
CA TYR A 53 -3.68 -2.97 3.21
C TYR A 53 -4.14 -4.29 2.60
N THR A 54 -5.30 -4.79 3.04
CA THR A 54 -5.83 -6.08 2.60
C THR A 54 -7.05 -5.90 1.69
N ILE A 55 -6.98 -6.49 0.51
CA ILE A 55 -8.08 -6.62 -0.45
C ILE A 55 -8.66 -8.02 -0.22
N ARG A 56 -9.87 -8.14 0.33
CA ARG A 56 -10.40 -9.44 0.79
C ARG A 56 -10.99 -10.32 -0.31
N SER A 57 -11.47 -9.71 -1.39
CA SER A 57 -12.06 -10.39 -2.54
C SER A 57 -11.65 -9.63 -3.78
N VAL A 58 -10.47 -9.97 -4.29
CA VAL A 58 -9.83 -9.29 -5.42
C VAL A 58 -10.71 -9.41 -6.66
N ARG A 59 -10.90 -8.29 -7.36
CA ARG A 59 -11.58 -8.19 -8.65
C ARG A 59 -10.57 -7.75 -9.71
N VAL A 60 -10.91 -7.95 -10.99
CA VAL A 60 -10.09 -7.47 -12.12
C VAL A 60 -9.77 -5.97 -12.00
N ALA A 61 -10.70 -5.16 -11.48
CA ALA A 61 -10.51 -3.72 -11.26
C ALA A 61 -9.53 -3.36 -10.12
N ASP A 62 -9.19 -4.32 -9.26
CA ASP A 62 -8.14 -4.17 -8.25
C ASP A 62 -6.74 -4.44 -8.83
N GLY A 63 -6.65 -4.95 -10.06
CA GLY A 63 -5.37 -5.10 -10.77
C GLY A 63 -4.77 -3.74 -11.13
N GLY A 64 -3.45 -3.62 -10.98
CA GLY A 64 -2.70 -2.44 -11.40
C GLY A 64 -1.66 -1.96 -10.41
N GLN A 65 -1.31 -0.68 -10.53
CA GLN A 65 -0.22 -0.07 -9.78
C GLN A 65 -0.66 0.44 -8.39
N TYR A 66 0.06 0.01 -7.36
CA TYR A 66 -0.05 0.47 -5.98
C TYR A 66 1.21 1.22 -5.55
N ARG A 67 1.02 2.24 -4.70
CA ARG A 67 2.10 2.94 -3.98
C ARG A 67 1.68 3.23 -2.56
N CYS A 68 2.64 3.29 -1.64
CA CYS A 68 2.38 3.70 -0.27
C CYS A 68 3.34 4.80 0.17
N ARG A 69 2.90 5.60 1.16
CA ARG A 69 3.78 6.49 1.95
C ARG A 69 3.31 6.51 3.39
N ALA A 70 4.13 7.06 4.28
CA ALA A 70 3.76 7.24 5.68
C ALA A 70 3.77 8.72 6.06
N GLY A 71 2.95 9.09 7.04
CA GLY A 71 2.85 10.44 7.60
C GLY A 71 2.72 10.42 9.12
N ARG A 72 3.24 11.44 9.80
CA ARG A 72 3.06 11.64 11.25
C ARG A 72 3.11 13.12 11.65
N GLY A 73 2.58 13.44 12.83
CA GLY A 73 2.63 14.79 13.41
C GLY A 73 1.50 15.72 12.93
N ASN A 74 1.50 16.95 13.44
CA ASN A 74 0.57 18.01 13.07
C ASN A 74 1.33 19.36 12.98
N PRO A 75 1.62 19.91 11.79
CA PRO A 75 1.21 19.42 10.47
C PRO A 75 1.90 18.11 10.08
N VAL A 76 1.27 17.34 9.18
CA VAL A 76 1.72 15.99 8.83
C VAL A 76 3.04 16.05 8.04
N TYR A 77 4.07 15.40 8.57
CA TYR A 77 5.31 15.14 7.86
C TYR A 77 5.22 13.81 7.10
N TYR A 78 5.19 13.89 5.77
CA TYR A 78 5.14 12.72 4.89
C TYR A 78 6.54 12.22 4.49
N THR A 79 6.68 10.90 4.34
CA THR A 79 7.80 10.26 3.64
C THR A 79 7.71 10.48 2.12
N HIS A 80 8.70 10.00 1.36
CA HIS A 80 8.48 9.78 -0.08
C HIS A 80 7.50 8.63 -0.28
N TYR A 81 6.93 8.54 -1.48
CA TYR A 81 6.25 7.33 -1.92
C TYR A 81 7.25 6.19 -2.09
N SER A 82 6.79 4.97 -1.84
CA SER A 82 7.46 3.74 -2.22
C SER A 82 7.64 3.68 -3.73
N ASP A 83 8.48 2.75 -4.17
CA ASP A 83 8.41 2.29 -5.55
C ASP A 83 7.03 1.68 -5.81
N ALA A 84 6.64 1.72 -7.08
CA ALA A 84 5.37 1.13 -7.51
C ALA A 84 5.42 -0.39 -7.45
N LEU A 85 4.37 -0.99 -6.89
CA LEU A 85 4.15 -2.43 -6.97
C LEU A 85 2.96 -2.70 -7.89
N TRP A 86 3.13 -3.61 -8.85
CA TRP A 86 2.06 -4.00 -9.75
C TRP A 86 1.41 -5.30 -9.26
N VAL A 87 0.09 -5.28 -9.05
CA VAL A 87 -0.70 -6.46 -8.70
C VAL A 87 -1.36 -6.99 -9.96
N ASN A 88 -1.00 -8.20 -10.37
CA ASN A 88 -1.62 -8.89 -11.50
C ASN A 88 -2.86 -9.65 -11.04
N VAL A 89 -3.97 -9.45 -11.74
CA VAL A 89 -5.23 -10.15 -11.51
C VAL A 89 -5.69 -10.74 -12.83
N THR A 90 -6.03 -12.03 -12.82
CA THR A 90 -6.61 -12.76 -13.96
C THR A 90 -8.01 -13.28 -13.68
#